data_AF-R9XD45-F1
#
_entry.id   AF-R9XD45-F1
#
_cell.length_a   1.000
_cell.length_b   1.000
_cell.length_c   1.000
_cell.angle_alpha   90.00
_cell.angle_beta   90.00
_cell.angle_gamma   90.00
#
_symmetry.space_group_name_H-M   'P 1'
#
loop_
_entity.id
_entity.type
_entity.pdbx_description
1 polymer ?
#
loop_
_entity_poly.entity_id
_entity_poly.type
_entity_poly.pdbx_seq_one_letter_code
_entity_poly.pdbx_strand_id
1 'polypeptide(L)'
;METFSDSFDYILQLTKTLSSQCWNNRQETQKLEQLLKRLAKQAHISYEQFINEPSAEASRMYEENTQLTEEERLVQENYQLVYQIEQQEYLNTRFWILIGQINELIVSIRNFIVEQRSIRPKAEAEFIERNVAECEEKLVENQTHLSQAGENSSQVIAALLQELVQVCSEVNWNNVPRDSRSFQRLLQKMEKVERVHNITLIPDI
;
A
#
# COMPACT_ATOMS: atom_id res chain seq x y z
N MET A 1 -0.76 -9.80 -1.41
CA MET A 1 -0.33 -11.00 -2.16
C MET A 1 -0.42 -10.68 -3.65
N GLU A 2 0.56 -9.95 -4.21
CA GLU A 2 0.54 -9.54 -5.63
C GLU A 2 1.90 -9.73 -6.34
N THR A 3 2.93 -10.26 -5.67
CA THR A 3 4.28 -10.40 -6.24
C THR A 3 4.45 -11.60 -7.19
N PHE A 4 3.50 -12.54 -7.21
CA PHE A 4 3.58 -13.72 -8.07
C PHE A 4 3.01 -13.50 -9.49
N SER A 5 2.13 -12.51 -9.69
CA SER A 5 1.57 -12.19 -11.02
C SER A 5 2.64 -11.60 -11.94
N ASP A 6 3.44 -10.67 -11.43
CA ASP A 6 4.50 -9.99 -12.19
C ASP A 6 5.59 -10.95 -12.70
N SER A 7 5.84 -12.06 -12.00
CA SER A 7 6.90 -13.00 -12.36
C SER A 7 6.55 -13.79 -13.63
N PHE A 8 5.28 -14.20 -13.77
CA PHE A 8 4.80 -14.89 -14.97
C PHE A 8 4.58 -13.94 -16.14
N ASP A 9 4.12 -12.72 -15.88
CA ASP A 9 3.99 -11.68 -16.91
C ASP A 9 5.37 -11.27 -17.47
N TYR A 10 6.39 -11.18 -16.61
CA TYR A 10 7.76 -10.91 -17.02
C TYR A 10 8.35 -12.03 -17.88
N ILE A 11 8.14 -13.30 -17.50
CA ILE A 11 8.56 -14.46 -18.31
C ILE A 11 7.85 -14.46 -19.67
N LEU A 12 6.55 -14.18 -19.69
CA LEU A 12 5.77 -14.09 -20.93
C LEU A 12 6.29 -12.96 -21.84
N GLN A 13 6.65 -11.81 -21.27
CA GLN A 13 7.21 -10.69 -22.02
C GLN A 13 8.61 -11.01 -22.59
N LEU A 14 9.44 -11.70 -21.83
CA LEU A 14 10.74 -12.22 -22.30
C LEU A 14 10.55 -13.21 -23.45
N THR A 15 9.62 -14.16 -23.33
CA THR A 15 9.35 -15.13 -24.41
C THR A 15 8.85 -14.43 -25.67
N LYS A 16 7.94 -13.46 -25.55
CA LYS A 16 7.46 -12.66 -26.69
C LYS A 16 8.59 -11.90 -27.37
N THR A 17 9.50 -11.31 -26.59
CA THR A 17 10.66 -10.58 -27.10
C THR A 17 11.62 -11.51 -27.83
N LEU A 18 11.94 -12.68 -27.27
CA LEU A 18 12.80 -13.68 -27.89
C LEU A 18 12.19 -14.22 -29.19
N SER A 19 10.89 -14.53 -29.21
CA SER A 19 10.21 -14.97 -30.44
C SER A 19 10.26 -13.91 -31.54
N SER A 20 10.07 -12.64 -31.19
CA SER A 20 10.21 -11.53 -32.13
C SER A 20 11.64 -11.38 -32.66
N GLN A 21 12.65 -11.49 -31.79
CA GLN A 21 14.05 -11.44 -32.21
C GLN A 21 14.44 -12.61 -33.12
N CYS A 22 13.98 -13.83 -32.83
CA CYS A 22 14.20 -15.00 -33.70
C CYS A 22 13.59 -14.79 -35.09
N TRP A 23 12.38 -14.21 -35.16
CA TRP A 23 11.73 -13.92 -36.44
C TRP A 23 12.47 -12.85 -37.23
N ASN A 24 12.88 -11.76 -36.56
CA ASN A 24 13.66 -10.70 -37.19
C ASN A 24 15.02 -11.22 -37.69
N ASN A 25 15.71 -12.06 -36.90
CA ASN A 25 16.98 -12.66 -37.29
C ASN A 25 16.81 -13.57 -38.53
N ARG A 26 15.71 -14.34 -38.60
CA ARG A 26 15.40 -15.14 -39.78
C ARG A 26 15.18 -14.28 -41.03
N GLN A 27 14.50 -13.14 -40.90
CA GLN A 27 14.31 -12.21 -42.03
C GLN A 27 15.63 -11.57 -42.47
N GLU A 28 16.48 -11.14 -41.54
CA GLU A 28 17.80 -10.59 -41.86
C GLU A 28 18.70 -11.64 -42.53
N THR A 29 18.67 -12.89 -42.05
CA THR A 29 19.37 -14.00 -42.68
C THR A 29 18.89 -14.23 -44.13
N GLN A 30 17.58 -14.16 -44.37
CA GLN A 30 17.02 -14.27 -45.73
C GLN A 30 17.44 -13.10 -46.63
N LYS A 31 17.52 -11.88 -46.10
CA LYS A 31 18.03 -10.72 -46.85
C LYS A 31 19.50 -10.90 -47.23
N LEU A 32 20.32 -11.35 -46.28
CA LEU A 32 21.73 -11.68 -46.54
C LEU A 32 21.87 -12.76 -47.62
N GLU A 33 21.06 -13.81 -47.56
CA GLU A 33 21.04 -14.86 -48.58
C GLU A 33 20.67 -14.31 -49.97
N GLN A 34 19.69 -13.40 -50.04
CA GLN A 34 19.31 -12.75 -51.30
C GLN A 34 20.43 -11.85 -51.85
N LEU A 35 21.12 -11.12 -50.98
CA LEU A 35 22.26 -10.29 -51.36
C LEU A 35 23.42 -11.16 -51.88
N LEU A 36 23.72 -12.27 -51.23
CA LEU A 36 24.72 -13.23 -51.70
C LEU A 36 24.33 -13.85 -53.04
N LYS A 37 23.06 -14.21 -53.25
CA LYS A 37 22.57 -14.67 -54.57
C LYS A 37 22.68 -13.58 -55.64
N ARG A 38 22.48 -12.32 -55.29
CA ARG A 38 22.64 -11.19 -56.22
C ARG A 38 24.12 -10.97 -56.56
N LEU A 39 25.00 -11.07 -55.57
CA LEU A 39 26.45 -10.96 -55.75
C LEU A 39 26.97 -12.11 -56.62
N ALA A 40 26.50 -13.33 -56.40
CA ALA A 40 26.78 -14.50 -57.24
C ALA A 40 26.38 -14.26 -58.71
N LYS A 41 25.18 -13.72 -58.95
CA LYS A 41 24.73 -13.34 -60.29
C LYS A 41 25.62 -12.27 -60.93
N GLN A 42 26.04 -11.26 -60.17
CA GLN A 42 26.93 -10.19 -60.65
C GLN A 42 28.33 -10.70 -60.96
N ALA A 43 28.84 -11.63 -60.16
CA ALA A 43 30.14 -12.25 -60.38
C ALA A 43 30.13 -13.36 -61.45
N HIS A 44 28.96 -13.74 -61.97
CA HIS A 44 28.76 -14.90 -62.86
C HIS A 44 29.26 -16.23 -62.25
N ILE A 45 29.15 -16.36 -60.93
CA ILE A 45 29.56 -17.53 -60.15
C ILE A 45 28.28 -18.18 -59.58
N SER A 46 28.25 -19.51 -59.49
CA SER A 46 27.12 -20.22 -58.86
C SER A 46 27.11 -19.94 -57.36
N TYR A 47 25.93 -19.73 -56.76
CA TYR A 47 25.77 -19.52 -55.32
C TYR A 47 26.42 -20.65 -54.48
N GLU A 48 26.39 -21.88 -54.99
CA GLU A 48 26.99 -23.05 -54.32
C GLU A 48 28.53 -23.01 -54.30
N GLN A 49 29.16 -22.23 -55.17
CA GLN A 49 30.62 -22.05 -55.18
C GLN A 49 31.12 -21.17 -54.04
N PHE A 50 30.25 -20.40 -53.36
CA PHE A 50 30.58 -19.69 -52.12
C PHE A 50 30.62 -20.60 -50.88
N ILE A 51 30.09 -21.81 -50.98
CA ILE A 51 30.05 -22.80 -49.88
C ILE A 51 31.29 -23.70 -49.91
N ASN A 52 31.91 -23.86 -51.08
CA ASN A 52 33.09 -24.69 -51.24
C ASN A 52 34.34 -23.98 -50.74
N GLU A 53 35.26 -24.73 -50.12
CA GLU A 53 36.58 -24.20 -49.77
C GLU A 53 37.28 -23.67 -51.04
N PRO A 54 37.87 -22.46 -50.98
CA PRO A 54 38.55 -21.86 -52.13
C PRO A 54 39.71 -22.75 -52.60
N SER A 55 39.95 -22.77 -53.91
CA SER A 55 41.07 -23.53 -54.47
C SER A 55 42.40 -23.01 -53.89
N ALA A 56 43.39 -23.89 -53.69
CA ALA A 56 44.69 -23.50 -53.14
C ALA A 56 45.40 -22.39 -53.96
N GLU A 57 45.08 -22.29 -55.25
CA GLU A 57 45.57 -21.24 -56.15
C GLU A 57 44.87 -19.90 -55.92
N ALA A 58 43.55 -19.91 -55.68
CA ALA A 58 42.79 -18.72 -55.30
C ALA A 58 43.16 -18.23 -53.89
N SER A 59 43.43 -19.14 -52.95
CA SER A 59 43.91 -18.79 -51.60
C SER A 59 45.30 -18.15 -51.64
N ARG A 60 46.21 -18.66 -52.48
CA ARG A 60 47.54 -18.05 -52.67
C ARG A 60 47.46 -16.69 -53.36
N MET A 61 46.66 -16.56 -54.41
CA MET A 61 46.40 -15.27 -55.08
C MET A 61 45.75 -14.25 -54.12
N TYR A 62 44.88 -14.72 -53.23
CA TYR A 62 44.31 -13.88 -52.18
C TYR A 62 45.40 -13.47 -51.18
N GLU A 63 46.18 -14.39 -50.63
CA GLU A 63 47.28 -14.10 -49.70
C GLU A 63 48.33 -13.13 -50.29
N GLU A 64 48.67 -13.26 -51.58
CA GLU A 64 49.57 -12.33 -52.28
C GLU A 64 48.95 -10.93 -52.45
N ASN A 65 47.65 -10.84 -52.75
CA ASN A 65 46.94 -9.56 -52.88
C ASN A 65 46.50 -8.95 -51.54
N THR A 66 46.52 -9.73 -50.45
CA THR A 66 46.11 -9.29 -49.10
C THR A 66 47.31 -8.80 -48.29
N GLN A 67 48.51 -8.73 -48.88
CA GLN A 67 49.64 -8.02 -48.28
C GLN A 67 49.35 -6.52 -48.31
N LEU A 68 48.62 -6.07 -47.28
CA LEU A 68 48.31 -4.68 -47.02
C LEU A 68 49.62 -3.89 -46.97
N THR A 69 49.64 -2.80 -47.71
CA THR A 69 50.70 -1.81 -47.57
C THR A 69 50.70 -1.25 -46.15
N GLU A 70 51.86 -0.78 -45.66
CA GLU A 70 51.97 -0.23 -44.30
C GLU A 70 50.97 0.91 -44.07
N GLU A 71 50.68 1.70 -45.11
CA GLU A 71 49.65 2.74 -45.10
C GLU A 71 48.24 2.17 -44.89
N GLU A 72 47.84 1.13 -45.61
CA GLU A 72 46.52 0.51 -45.47
C GLU A 72 46.34 -0.14 -44.08
N ARG A 73 47.41 -0.73 -43.54
CA ARG A 73 47.40 -1.27 -42.19
C ARG A 73 47.22 -0.18 -41.14
N LEU A 74 47.94 0.94 -41.26
CA LEU A 74 47.79 2.08 -40.36
C LEU A 74 46.39 2.71 -40.45
N VAL A 75 45.82 2.78 -41.66
CA VAL A 75 44.44 3.24 -41.85
C VAL A 75 43.46 2.30 -41.15
N GLN A 76 43.65 0.98 -41.27
CA GLN A 76 42.79 0.00 -40.58
C GLN A 76 42.91 0.08 -39.05
N GLU A 77 44.14 0.21 -38.53
CA GLU A 77 44.38 0.43 -37.09
C GLU A 77 43.73 1.74 -36.61
N ASN A 78 43.80 2.80 -37.41
CA ASN A 78 43.17 4.08 -37.07
C ASN A 78 41.64 3.97 -37.01
N TYR A 79 41.00 3.32 -38.00
CA TYR A 79 39.55 3.08 -37.97
C TYR A 79 39.13 2.23 -36.76
N GLN A 80 39.93 1.22 -36.39
CA GLN A 80 39.66 0.42 -35.21
C GLN A 80 39.74 1.26 -33.92
N LEU A 81 40.75 2.13 -33.81
CA LEU A 81 40.91 3.02 -32.67
C LEU A 81 39.76 4.03 -32.58
N VAL A 82 39.36 4.63 -33.69
CA VAL A 82 38.20 5.54 -33.75
C VAL A 82 36.95 4.82 -33.27
N TYR A 83 36.71 3.60 -33.74
CA TYR A 83 35.56 2.80 -33.32
C TYR A 83 35.59 2.48 -31.81
N GLN A 84 36.75 2.15 -31.26
CA GLN A 84 36.91 1.92 -29.82
C GLN A 84 36.65 3.20 -29.00
N ILE A 85 37.10 4.35 -29.48
CA ILE A 85 36.83 5.65 -28.83
C ILE A 85 35.34 5.94 -28.82
N GLU A 86 34.65 5.79 -29.96
CA GLU A 86 33.20 6.01 -30.05
C GLU A 86 32.42 5.08 -29.11
N GLN A 87 32.81 3.80 -29.03
CA GLN A 87 32.20 2.85 -28.10
C GLN A 87 32.41 3.29 -26.64
N GLN A 88 33.61 3.75 -26.28
CA GLN A 88 33.91 4.20 -24.94
C GLN A 88 33.12 5.47 -24.58
N GLU A 89 32.98 6.42 -25.51
CA GLU A 89 32.17 7.62 -25.32
C GLU A 89 30.68 7.30 -25.14
N TYR A 90 30.17 6.36 -25.94
CA TYR A 90 28.80 5.88 -25.81
C TYR A 90 28.55 5.25 -24.43
N LEU A 91 29.45 4.37 -23.97
CA LEU A 91 29.36 3.75 -22.65
C LEU A 91 29.46 4.78 -21.54
N ASN A 92 30.41 5.72 -21.62
CA ASN A 92 30.55 6.80 -20.66
C ASN A 92 29.28 7.65 -20.56
N THR A 93 28.66 7.99 -21.69
CA THR A 93 27.40 8.72 -21.72
C THR A 93 26.29 7.94 -21.00
N ARG A 94 26.19 6.64 -21.22
CA ARG A 94 25.24 5.79 -20.51
C ARG A 94 25.51 5.70 -19.01
N PHE A 95 26.77 5.60 -18.60
CA PHE A 95 27.14 5.62 -17.19
C PHE A 95 26.75 6.93 -16.52
N TRP A 96 26.96 8.07 -17.18
CA TRP A 96 26.53 9.37 -16.64
C TRP A 96 25.02 9.48 -16.47
N ILE A 97 24.25 8.96 -17.43
CA ILE A 97 22.77 8.91 -17.32
C ILE A 97 22.36 8.05 -16.11
N LEU A 98 22.96 6.87 -15.95
CA LEU A 98 22.70 5.98 -14.80
C LEU A 98 23.06 6.65 -13.47
N ILE A 99 24.20 7.32 -13.39
CA ILE A 99 24.61 8.07 -12.19
C ILE A 99 23.60 9.19 -11.89
N GLY A 100 23.12 9.89 -12.92
CA GLY A 100 22.05 10.89 -12.80
C GLY A 100 20.78 10.30 -12.20
N GLN A 101 20.29 9.18 -12.75
CA GLN A 101 19.11 8.48 -12.26
C GLN A 101 19.27 8.00 -10.81
N ILE A 102 20.45 7.49 -10.44
CA ILE A 102 20.74 7.08 -9.06
C ILE A 102 20.69 8.29 -8.12
N ASN A 103 21.25 9.44 -8.51
CA ASN A 103 21.21 10.65 -7.70
C ASN A 103 19.78 11.17 -7.52
N GLU A 104 18.96 11.15 -8.57
CA GLU A 104 17.54 11.52 -8.49
C GLU A 104 16.77 10.61 -7.53
N LEU A 105 17.01 9.30 -7.59
CA LEU A 105 16.42 8.32 -6.67
C LEU A 105 16.84 8.57 -5.21
N ILE A 106 18.11 8.88 -4.96
CA ILE A 106 18.60 9.21 -3.62
C ILE A 106 17.91 10.47 -3.08
N VAL A 107 17.75 11.50 -3.91
CA VAL A 107 17.04 12.73 -3.53
C VAL A 107 15.56 12.44 -3.24
N SER A 108 14.92 11.60 -4.07
CA SER A 108 13.53 11.18 -3.87
C SER A 108 13.35 10.43 -2.54
N ILE A 109 14.21 9.46 -2.24
CA ILE A 109 14.20 8.72 -0.96
C ILE A 109 14.38 9.68 0.22
N ARG A 110 15.32 10.61 0.11
CA ARG A 110 15.54 11.63 1.16
C ARG A 110 14.28 12.46 1.40
N ASN A 111 13.65 12.96 0.33
CA ASN A 111 12.43 13.75 0.44
C ASN A 111 11.29 12.94 1.06
N PHE A 112 11.12 11.69 0.63
CA PHE A 112 10.15 10.78 1.23
C PHE A 112 10.37 10.57 2.73
N ILE A 113 11.61 10.36 3.18
CA ILE A 113 11.92 10.22 4.61
C ILE A 113 11.59 11.50 5.38
N VAL A 114 11.88 12.67 4.81
CA VAL A 114 11.57 13.97 5.43
C VAL A 114 10.06 14.18 5.52
N GLU A 115 9.31 13.88 4.46
CA GLU A 115 7.85 13.95 4.44
C GLU A 115 7.24 13.00 5.47
N GLN A 116 7.67 11.73 5.51
CA GLN A 116 7.19 10.75 6.49
C GLN A 116 7.47 11.19 7.93
N ARG A 117 8.65 11.74 8.20
CA ARG A 117 8.98 12.30 9.52
C ARG A 117 8.14 13.52 9.89
N SER A 118 7.67 14.30 8.92
CA SER A 118 6.83 15.49 9.16
C SER A 118 5.35 15.14 9.32
N ILE A 119 4.85 14.19 8.52
CA ILE A 119 3.43 13.84 8.45
C ILE A 119 3.03 12.87 9.57
N ARG A 120 3.86 11.87 9.86
CA ARG A 120 3.55 10.83 10.85
C ARG A 120 3.22 11.36 12.25
N PRO A 121 4.00 12.28 12.87
CA PRO A 121 3.66 12.79 14.19
C PRO A 121 2.37 13.64 14.20
N LYS A 122 2.04 14.31 13.10
CA LYS A 122 0.78 15.06 12.98
C LYS A 122 -0.42 14.12 12.88
N ALA A 123 -0.30 13.06 12.07
CA ALA A 123 -1.35 12.06 11.94
C ALA A 123 -1.57 11.27 13.25
N GLU A 124 -0.49 10.94 13.96
CA GLU A 124 -0.58 10.30 15.29
C GLU A 124 -1.23 11.23 16.32
N ALA A 125 -0.87 12.52 16.35
CA ALA A 125 -1.51 13.50 17.23
C ALA A 125 -3.00 13.70 16.92
N GLU A 126 -3.36 13.86 15.65
CA GLU A 126 -4.76 14.02 15.21
C GLU A 126 -5.59 12.76 15.51
N PHE A 127 -4.99 11.58 15.38
CA PHE A 127 -5.63 10.31 15.74
C PHE A 127 -5.91 10.23 17.26
N ILE A 128 -4.95 10.61 18.09
CA ILE A 128 -5.11 10.62 19.55
C ILE A 128 -6.17 11.64 19.96
N GLU A 129 -6.13 12.84 19.40
CA GLU A 129 -7.10 13.89 19.69
C GLU A 129 -8.54 13.47 19.33
N ARG A 130 -8.76 12.95 18.12
CA ARG A 130 -10.11 12.51 17.71
C ARG A 130 -10.62 11.28 18.45
N ASN A 131 -9.78 10.25 18.61
CA ASN A 131 -10.29 8.96 19.09
C ASN A 131 -10.20 8.80 20.60
N VAL A 132 -9.22 9.43 21.25
CA VAL A 132 -8.99 9.28 22.68
C VAL A 132 -9.53 10.49 23.44
N ALA A 133 -9.10 11.71 23.08
CA ALA A 133 -9.47 12.90 23.85
C ALA A 133 -10.97 13.20 23.75
N GLU A 134 -11.56 13.11 22.55
CA GLU A 134 -13.01 13.34 22.37
C GLU A 134 -13.87 12.28 23.10
N CYS A 135 -13.41 11.02 23.12
CA CYS A 135 -14.09 9.96 23.85
C CYS A 135 -13.97 10.15 25.37
N GLU A 136 -12.80 10.55 25.85
CA GLU A 136 -12.56 10.85 27.26
C GLU A 136 -13.43 12.02 27.73
N GLU A 137 -13.50 13.10 26.95
CA GLU A 137 -14.33 14.26 27.26
C GLU A 137 -15.81 13.88 27.36
N LYS A 138 -16.33 13.13 26.38
CA LYS A 138 -17.71 12.61 26.43
C LYS A 138 -17.95 11.67 27.61
N LEU A 139 -16.97 10.87 28.00
CA LEU A 139 -17.10 9.98 29.15
C LEU A 139 -17.18 10.77 30.45
N VAL A 140 -16.33 11.78 30.61
CA VAL A 140 -16.35 12.70 31.76
C VAL A 140 -17.69 13.45 31.82
N GLU A 141 -18.16 13.99 30.69
CA GLU A 141 -19.45 14.68 30.62
C GLU A 141 -20.60 13.76 31.05
N ASN A 142 -20.67 12.54 30.51
CA ASN A 142 -21.67 11.56 30.89
C ASN A 142 -21.59 11.16 32.38
N GLN A 143 -20.38 11.02 32.91
CA GLN A 143 -20.18 10.74 34.33
C GLN A 143 -20.75 11.88 35.19
N THR A 144 -20.46 13.14 34.85
CA THR A 144 -21.00 14.28 35.58
C THR A 144 -22.52 14.35 35.52
N HIS A 145 -23.11 14.08 34.35
CA HIS A 145 -24.56 14.02 34.20
C HIS A 145 -25.20 12.90 35.03
N LEU A 146 -24.60 11.72 35.07
CA LEU A 146 -25.11 10.61 35.88
C LEU A 146 -25.03 10.91 37.38
N SER A 147 -23.94 11.52 37.84
CA SER A 147 -23.81 11.94 39.23
C SER A 147 -24.87 12.98 39.61
N GLN A 148 -25.07 14.02 38.78
CA GLN A 148 -26.10 15.02 39.01
C GLN A 148 -27.52 14.44 38.96
N ALA A 149 -27.80 13.55 38.00
CA ALA A 149 -29.09 12.86 37.90
C ALA A 149 -29.34 11.97 39.12
N GLY A 150 -28.31 11.31 39.64
CA GLY A 150 -28.38 10.52 40.87
C GLY A 150 -28.70 11.38 42.10
N GLU A 151 -28.03 12.52 42.25
CA GLU A 151 -28.30 13.48 43.32
C GLU A 151 -29.73 14.05 43.25
N ASN A 152 -30.14 14.50 42.06
CA ASN A 152 -31.50 15.02 41.83
C ASN A 152 -32.57 13.95 42.11
N SER A 153 -32.37 12.73 41.63
CA SER A 153 -33.29 11.61 41.88
C SER A 153 -33.39 11.30 43.38
N SER A 154 -32.26 11.29 44.09
CA SER A 154 -32.23 11.08 45.54
C SER A 154 -33.01 12.17 46.29
N GLN A 155 -32.83 13.45 45.90
CA GLN A 155 -33.57 14.57 46.48
C GLN A 155 -35.08 14.47 46.22
N VAL A 156 -35.48 14.12 45.00
CA VAL A 156 -36.90 13.96 44.64
C VAL A 156 -37.51 12.77 45.40
N ILE A 157 -36.81 11.65 45.50
CA ILE A 157 -37.27 10.49 46.28
C ILE A 157 -37.43 10.88 47.76
N ALA A 158 -36.49 11.62 48.33
CA ALA A 158 -36.59 12.10 49.70
C ALA A 158 -37.80 13.02 49.91
N ALA A 159 -38.06 13.95 48.98
CA ALA A 159 -39.23 14.83 49.03
C ALA A 159 -40.55 14.04 48.92
N LEU A 160 -40.64 13.10 47.97
CA LEU A 160 -41.81 12.24 47.81
C LEU A 160 -42.06 11.35 49.04
N LEU A 161 -41.00 10.87 49.68
CA LEU A 161 -41.13 10.11 50.93
C LEU A 161 -41.63 10.99 52.07
N GLN A 162 -41.19 12.25 52.16
CA GLN A 162 -41.72 13.21 53.15
C GLN A 162 -43.20 13.52 52.89
N GLU A 163 -43.59 13.78 51.65
CA GLU A 163 -45.00 13.97 51.28
C GLU A 163 -45.84 12.72 51.59
N LEU A 164 -45.31 11.52 51.32
CA LEU A 164 -45.99 10.27 51.61
C LEU A 164 -46.20 10.09 53.12
N VAL A 165 -45.19 10.39 53.94
CA VAL A 165 -45.30 10.38 55.42
C VAL A 165 -46.37 11.37 55.87
N GLN A 166 -46.36 12.59 55.32
CA GLN A 166 -47.35 13.61 55.66
C GLN A 166 -48.78 13.15 55.32
N VAL A 167 -49.01 12.68 54.09
CA VAL A 167 -50.32 12.17 53.66
C VAL A 167 -50.78 11.00 54.54
N CYS A 168 -49.88 10.09 54.90
CA CYS A 168 -50.22 8.97 55.78
C CYS A 168 -50.53 9.43 57.22
N SER A 169 -49.92 10.52 57.69
CA SER A 169 -50.22 11.12 59.01
C SER A 169 -51.58 11.82 59.07
N GLU A 170 -52.08 12.31 57.94
CA GLU A 170 -53.38 13.00 57.82
C GLU A 170 -54.56 12.02 57.72
N VAL A 171 -54.30 10.74 57.48
CA VAL A 171 -55.33 9.70 57.40
C VAL A 171 -55.72 9.21 58.79
N ASN A 172 -57.02 9.27 59.10
CA ASN A 172 -57.58 8.68 60.32
C ASN A 172 -57.70 7.14 60.17
N TRP A 173 -56.60 6.42 60.41
CA TRP A 173 -56.51 4.96 60.32
C TRP A 173 -57.48 4.19 61.23
N ASN A 174 -58.04 4.86 62.26
CA ASN A 174 -59.05 4.28 63.16
C ASN A 174 -60.43 4.10 62.51
N ASN A 175 -60.74 4.84 61.44
CA ASN A 175 -62.03 4.78 60.75
C ASN A 175 -62.02 3.84 59.53
N VAL A 176 -60.89 3.19 59.24
CA VAL A 176 -60.74 2.33 58.05
C VAL A 176 -61.13 0.89 58.41
N PRO A 177 -62.04 0.23 57.67
CA PRO A 177 -62.46 -1.14 57.96
C PRO A 177 -61.31 -2.13 57.75
N ARG A 178 -60.78 -2.66 58.86
CA ARG A 178 -59.59 -3.52 58.92
C ARG A 178 -59.77 -4.91 58.31
N ASP A 179 -61.01 -5.37 58.17
CA ASP A 179 -61.36 -6.69 57.62
C ASP A 179 -61.38 -6.74 56.08
N SER A 180 -61.17 -5.61 55.40
CA SER A 180 -61.15 -5.58 53.94
C SER A 180 -59.84 -6.13 53.36
N ARG A 181 -59.96 -7.02 52.36
CA ARG A 181 -58.82 -7.52 51.56
C ARG A 181 -58.00 -6.42 50.89
N SER A 182 -58.61 -5.25 50.63
CA SER A 182 -57.90 -4.08 50.09
C SER A 182 -56.99 -3.42 51.11
N PHE A 183 -57.37 -3.39 52.38
CA PHE A 183 -56.59 -2.81 53.48
C PHE A 183 -55.33 -3.65 53.75
N GLN A 184 -55.46 -4.99 53.77
CA GLN A 184 -54.31 -5.90 53.93
C GLN A 184 -53.30 -5.78 52.78
N ARG A 185 -53.77 -5.58 51.54
CA ARG A 185 -52.88 -5.34 50.38
C ARG A 185 -52.17 -3.99 50.46
N LEU A 186 -52.84 -2.97 51.00
CA LEU A 186 -52.25 -1.64 51.20
C LEU A 186 -51.16 -1.72 52.28
N LEU A 187 -51.44 -2.38 53.40
CA LEU A 187 -50.49 -2.59 54.49
C LEU A 187 -49.24 -3.32 54.01
N GLN A 188 -49.39 -4.41 53.25
CA GLN A 188 -48.25 -5.14 52.66
C GLN A 188 -47.40 -4.29 51.70
N LYS A 189 -48.04 -3.37 50.97
CA LYS A 189 -47.32 -2.43 50.09
C LYS A 189 -46.61 -1.35 50.88
N MET A 190 -47.21 -0.85 51.95
CA MET A 190 -46.63 0.15 52.84
C MET A 190 -45.44 -0.44 53.60
N GLU A 191 -45.59 -1.61 54.23
CA GLU A 191 -44.48 -2.32 54.89
C GLU A 191 -43.29 -2.61 53.95
N LYS A 192 -43.57 -2.86 52.66
CA LYS A 192 -42.53 -3.06 51.66
C LYS A 192 -41.77 -1.75 51.40
N VAL A 193 -42.46 -0.61 51.37
CA VAL A 193 -41.84 0.71 51.22
C VAL A 193 -41.06 1.09 52.47
N GLU A 194 -41.62 0.84 53.66
CA GLU A 194 -40.94 1.05 54.96
C GLU A 194 -39.65 0.25 55.06
N ARG A 195 -39.65 -1.03 54.63
CA ARG A 195 -38.45 -1.88 54.61
C ARG A 195 -37.40 -1.47 53.59
N VAL A 196 -37.80 -0.96 52.44
CA VAL A 196 -36.87 -0.57 51.37
C VAL A 196 -36.22 0.79 51.64
N HIS A 197 -36.95 1.71 52.28
CA HIS A 197 -36.49 3.08 52.53
C HIS A 197 -36.21 3.41 54.00
N ASN A 198 -36.38 2.46 54.93
CA ASN A 198 -36.20 2.64 56.39
C ASN A 198 -36.98 3.83 56.97
N ILE A 199 -38.26 3.94 56.61
CA ILE A 199 -39.17 5.00 57.09
C ILE A 199 -40.37 4.35 57.77
N THR A 200 -40.94 5.02 58.76
CA THR A 200 -42.21 4.65 59.40
C THR A 200 -43.35 5.48 58.78
N LEU A 201 -44.26 4.82 58.05
CA LEU A 201 -45.40 5.45 57.37
C LEU A 201 -46.68 5.38 58.20
N ILE A 202 -46.77 4.43 59.13
CA ILE A 202 -47.91 4.27 60.04
C ILE A 202 -47.40 4.47 61.47
N PRO A 203 -47.87 5.49 62.22
CA PRO A 203 -47.58 5.57 63.65
C PRO A 203 -48.24 4.39 64.37
N ASP A 204 -47.51 3.77 65.31
CA ASP A 204 -47.93 2.56 66.03
C ASP A 204 -49.43 2.59 66.40
N ILE A 205 -50.19 1.66 65.82
CA ILE A 205 -51.60 1.39 66.12
C ILE A 205 -51.67 0.32 67.21
#